data_AF-A0A6A3PBS6-F1
#
_entry.id   AF-A0A6A3PBS6-F1
#
_cell.length_a   1.000
_cell.length_b   1.000
_cell.length_c   1.000
_cell.angle_alpha   90.00
_cell.angle_beta   90.00
_cell.angle_gamma   90.00
#
_symmetry.space_group_name_H-M   'P 1'
#
loop_
_entity.id
_entity.type
_entity.pdbx_description
1 polymer ?
#
loop_
_entity_poly.entity_id
_entity_poly.type
_entity_poly.pdbx_seq_one_letter_code
_entity_poly.pdbx_strand_id
1 'polypeptide(L)'
;MFEALTAELQARDEERARSRSAAQEHAKTRRKRRAERERLAAELAKSGTATVVQSTREHASGAEVVGLEKGVTTEANVAMPEPNEAFRSALDWSARAAQALQEVRARQLELKDGFATLAMAESRRQEALAAGNVVGEGKMREGVAQQLVLAAAGLDVIGEKSWTAVDDTPLQRSRTRRRFEKRVRKAKAKEKRE
;
A
#
# COMPACT_ATOMS: atom_id res chain seq x y z
N MET A 1 -41.57 -12.57 -8.48
CA MET A 1 -40.79 -11.35 -8.82
C MET A 1 -39.32 -11.45 -8.40
N PHE A 2 -39.00 -11.97 -7.20
CA PHE A 2 -37.60 -12.12 -6.76
C PHE A 2 -36.77 -13.12 -7.59
N GLU A 3 -37.36 -14.23 -8.02
CA GLU A 3 -36.64 -15.26 -8.81
C GLU A 3 -36.23 -14.78 -10.22
N ALA A 4 -37.03 -13.92 -10.84
CA ALA A 4 -36.70 -13.32 -12.13
C ALA A 4 -35.52 -12.34 -12.02
N LEU A 5 -35.46 -11.58 -10.91
CA LEU A 5 -34.39 -10.62 -10.67
C LEU A 5 -33.05 -11.32 -10.40
N THR A 6 -33.08 -12.49 -9.74
CA THR A 6 -31.89 -13.32 -9.54
C THR A 6 -31.39 -13.98 -10.82
N ALA A 7 -32.30 -14.40 -11.71
CA ALA A 7 -31.93 -14.96 -13.00
C ALA A 7 -31.29 -13.92 -13.93
N GLU A 8 -31.79 -12.67 -13.93
CA GLU A 8 -31.19 -11.57 -14.69
C GLU A 8 -29.80 -11.17 -14.15
N LEU A 9 -29.61 -11.20 -12.83
CA LEU A 9 -28.30 -10.95 -12.22
C LEU A 9 -27.29 -12.05 -12.59
N GLN A 10 -27.71 -13.31 -12.54
CA GLN A 10 -26.87 -14.45 -12.95
C GLN A 10 -26.50 -14.37 -14.44
N ALA A 11 -27.45 -14.05 -15.32
CA ALA A 11 -27.19 -13.89 -16.75
C ALA A 11 -26.16 -12.77 -17.04
N ARG A 12 -26.27 -11.64 -16.33
CA ARG A 12 -25.30 -10.53 -16.46
C ARG A 12 -23.90 -10.90 -15.96
N ASP A 13 -23.81 -11.68 -14.90
CA ASP A 13 -22.52 -12.12 -14.37
C ASP A 13 -21.85 -13.17 -15.26
N GLU A 14 -22.63 -14.06 -15.88
CA GLU A 14 -22.14 -14.96 -16.92
C GLU A 14 -21.64 -14.21 -18.17
N GLU A 15 -22.38 -13.19 -18.61
CA GLU A 15 -21.98 -12.36 -19.75
C GLU A 15 -20.67 -11.62 -19.46
N ARG A 16 -20.53 -11.08 -18.24
CA ARG A 16 -19.27 -10.48 -17.77
C ARG A 16 -18.14 -11.49 -17.71
N ALA A 17 -18.41 -12.73 -17.28
CA ALA A 17 -17.41 -13.79 -17.26
C ALA A 17 -16.94 -14.16 -18.67
N ARG A 18 -17.86 -14.28 -19.63
CA ARG A 18 -17.57 -14.55 -21.05
C ARG A 18 -16.80 -13.40 -21.71
N SER A 19 -17.16 -12.16 -21.41
CA SER A 19 -16.43 -10.97 -21.89
C SER A 19 -14.99 -10.94 -21.37
N ARG A 20 -14.79 -11.25 -20.08
CA ARG A 20 -13.46 -11.35 -19.47
C ARG A 20 -12.63 -12.48 -20.09
N SER A 21 -13.20 -13.66 -20.32
CA SER A 21 -12.47 -14.77 -20.96
C SER A 21 -12.09 -14.45 -22.40
N ALA A 22 -12.99 -13.86 -23.19
CA ALA A 22 -12.71 -13.39 -24.55
C ALA A 22 -11.58 -12.36 -24.58
N ALA A 23 -11.60 -11.37 -23.67
CA ALA A 23 -10.53 -10.38 -23.55
C ALA A 23 -9.18 -11.00 -23.18
N GLN A 24 -9.18 -12.03 -22.32
CA GLN A 24 -7.96 -12.77 -21.96
C GLN A 24 -7.40 -13.55 -23.16
N GLU A 25 -8.25 -14.22 -23.95
CA GLU A 25 -7.81 -14.93 -25.16
C GLU A 25 -7.29 -13.97 -26.24
N HIS A 26 -7.94 -12.81 -26.42
CA HIS A 26 -7.41 -11.75 -27.27
C HIS A 26 -6.06 -11.21 -26.78
N ALA A 27 -5.85 -11.08 -25.47
CA ALA A 27 -4.57 -10.67 -24.93
C ALA A 27 -3.48 -11.74 -25.16
N LYS A 28 -3.80 -13.02 -24.96
CA LYS A 28 -2.89 -14.15 -25.22
C LYS A 28 -2.48 -14.22 -26.68
N THR A 29 -3.43 -14.11 -27.61
CA THR A 29 -3.15 -14.13 -29.05
C THR A 29 -2.28 -12.96 -29.49
N ARG A 30 -2.53 -11.75 -28.96
CA ARG A 30 -1.66 -10.58 -29.19
C ARG A 30 -0.24 -10.79 -28.67
N ARG A 31 -0.09 -11.37 -27.47
CA ARG A 31 1.23 -11.68 -26.90
C ARG A 31 1.99 -12.69 -27.76
N LYS A 32 1.33 -13.76 -28.23
CA LYS A 32 1.92 -14.74 -29.15
C LYS A 32 2.43 -14.09 -30.44
N ARG A 33 1.59 -13.28 -31.09
CA ARG A 33 1.98 -12.54 -32.31
C ARG A 33 3.16 -11.59 -32.07
N ARG A 34 3.21 -10.94 -30.91
CA ARG A 34 4.35 -10.07 -30.54
C ARG A 34 5.62 -10.88 -30.34
N ALA A 35 5.54 -12.01 -29.63
CA ALA A 35 6.68 -12.90 -29.41
C ALA A 35 7.20 -13.51 -30.72
N GLU A 36 6.32 -13.86 -31.66
CA GLU A 36 6.70 -14.31 -33.00
C GLU A 36 7.42 -13.20 -33.78
N ARG A 37 6.88 -11.98 -33.80
CA ARG A 37 7.55 -10.83 -34.43
C ARG A 37 8.92 -10.55 -33.82
N GLU A 38 9.04 -10.66 -32.51
CA GLU A 38 10.29 -10.46 -31.80
C GLU A 38 11.30 -11.57 -32.09
N ARG A 39 10.85 -12.82 -32.20
CA ARG A 39 11.69 -13.94 -32.66
C ARG A 39 12.19 -13.72 -34.09
N LEU A 40 11.30 -13.36 -35.01
CA LEU A 40 11.67 -13.06 -36.40
C LEU A 40 12.65 -11.87 -36.47
N ALA A 41 12.42 -10.81 -35.69
CA ALA A 41 13.34 -9.69 -35.61
C ALA A 41 14.71 -10.09 -35.03
N ALA A 42 14.73 -10.97 -34.02
CA ALA A 42 15.97 -11.48 -33.44
C ALA A 42 16.72 -12.42 -34.40
N GLU A 43 16.02 -13.22 -35.21
CA GLU A 43 16.62 -14.04 -36.26
C GLU A 43 17.23 -13.17 -37.36
N LEU A 44 16.50 -12.14 -37.83
CA LEU A 44 17.01 -11.15 -38.80
C LEU A 44 18.23 -10.39 -38.26
N ALA A 45 18.23 -10.04 -36.97
CA ALA A 45 19.38 -9.40 -36.34
C ALA A 45 20.60 -10.33 -36.25
N LYS A 46 20.38 -11.64 -36.03
CA LYS A 46 21.45 -12.65 -35.99
C LYS A 46 22.04 -12.96 -37.36
N SER A 47 21.23 -12.90 -38.43
CA SER A 47 21.72 -13.15 -39.79
C SER A 47 22.49 -11.97 -40.38
N GLY A 48 22.58 -10.82 -39.69
CA GLY A 48 23.33 -9.65 -40.15
C GLY A 48 22.79 -9.03 -41.45
N THR A 49 21.68 -9.55 -41.97
CA THR A 49 21.03 -9.05 -43.16
C THR A 49 20.23 -7.82 -42.78
N ALA A 50 20.83 -6.65 -43.01
CA ALA A 50 20.08 -5.43 -43.21
C ALA A 50 19.17 -5.62 -44.44
N THR A 51 18.00 -6.22 -44.22
CA THR A 51 16.95 -6.22 -45.23
C THR A 51 16.51 -4.78 -45.40
N VAL A 52 17.07 -4.12 -46.42
CA VAL A 52 16.38 -3.03 -47.10
C VAL A 52 14.97 -3.57 -47.37
N VAL A 53 13.97 -3.00 -46.71
CA VAL A 53 12.57 -3.35 -46.95
C VAL A 53 12.21 -2.77 -48.31
N GLN A 54 12.62 -3.46 -49.36
CA GLN A 54 11.97 -3.34 -50.65
C GLN A 54 10.67 -4.12 -50.52
N SER A 55 9.54 -3.47 -50.84
CA SER A 55 8.25 -4.12 -50.96
C SER A 55 8.31 -5.08 -52.16
N THR A 56 8.89 -6.26 -51.98
CA THR A 56 8.81 -7.34 -52.95
C THR A 56 7.42 -7.95 -52.86
N ARG A 57 6.46 -7.37 -53.60
CA ARG A 57 5.31 -8.13 -54.07
C ARG A 57 5.80 -9.07 -55.17
N GLU A 58 6.63 -10.03 -54.79
CA GLU A 58 6.93 -11.18 -55.63
C GLU A 58 5.73 -12.13 -55.51
N HIS A 59 5.17 -12.49 -56.66
CA HIS A 59 3.99 -13.34 -56.86
C HIS A 59 2.62 -12.64 -56.89
N ALA A 60 2.45 -11.75 -57.88
CA ALA A 60 1.21 -11.70 -58.64
C ALA A 60 1.52 -11.71 -60.15
N SER A 61 2.33 -12.67 -60.59
CA SER A 61 2.46 -13.00 -62.02
C SER A 61 1.27 -13.88 -62.41
N GLY A 62 0.15 -13.24 -62.76
CA GLY A 62 -1.04 -13.94 -63.20
C GLY A 62 -2.15 -12.99 -63.60
N ALA A 63 -2.20 -12.70 -64.90
CA ALA A 63 -3.29 -12.12 -65.66
C ALA A 63 -3.42 -10.58 -65.73
N GLU A 64 -3.44 -10.16 -67.00
CA GLU A 64 -3.85 -8.89 -67.61
C GLU A 64 -2.97 -7.64 -67.41
N VAL A 65 -2.13 -7.44 -68.42
CA VAL A 65 -1.63 -6.14 -68.86
C VAL A 65 -2.83 -5.28 -69.29
N VAL A 66 -3.51 -4.67 -68.33
CA VAL A 66 -4.32 -3.48 -68.59
C VAL A 66 -3.33 -2.33 -68.74
N GLY A 67 -3.24 -1.78 -69.95
CA GLY A 67 -2.24 -0.81 -70.35
C GLY A 67 -2.19 0.40 -69.40
N LEU A 68 -1.09 0.54 -68.69
CA LEU A 68 -0.70 1.80 -68.09
C LEU A 68 -0.35 2.76 -69.24
N GLU A 69 -1.04 3.90 -69.29
CA GLU A 69 -0.81 4.93 -70.29
C GLU A 69 0.65 5.41 -70.28
N LYS A 70 1.16 5.81 -71.46
CA LYS A 70 2.51 6.37 -71.64
C LYS A 70 2.71 7.58 -70.71
N GLY A 71 3.34 7.36 -69.57
CA GLY A 71 3.64 8.40 -68.59
C GLY A 71 3.71 7.93 -67.13
N VAL A 72 3.19 6.74 -66.80
CA VAL A 72 3.24 6.24 -65.41
C VAL A 72 4.58 5.52 -65.17
N THR A 73 5.55 6.24 -64.62
CA THR A 73 6.79 5.65 -64.12
C THR A 73 6.51 4.77 -62.91
N THR A 74 7.11 3.58 -62.88
CA THR A 74 7.18 2.68 -61.72
C THR A 74 7.56 3.45 -60.47
N GLU A 75 6.69 3.38 -59.45
CA GLU A 75 6.88 3.79 -58.05
C GLU A 75 8.02 4.78 -57.83
N ALA A 76 7.69 6.07 -57.83
CA ALA A 76 8.62 7.10 -57.38
C ALA A 76 9.13 6.73 -55.98
N ASN A 77 10.45 6.63 -55.84
CA ASN A 77 11.10 6.42 -54.55
C ASN A 77 10.89 7.69 -53.72
N VAL A 78 9.77 7.78 -53.01
CA VAL A 78 9.46 8.91 -52.12
C VAL A 78 10.30 8.73 -50.87
N ALA A 79 11.46 9.38 -50.85
CA ALA A 79 12.26 9.50 -49.64
C ALA A 79 11.46 10.33 -48.61
N MET A 80 11.03 9.66 -47.54
CA MET A 80 10.33 10.30 -46.43
C MET A 80 11.30 11.27 -45.74
N PRO A 81 11.04 12.58 -45.73
CA PRO A 81 11.95 13.55 -45.13
C PRO A 81 12.08 13.28 -43.64
N GLU A 82 13.28 13.49 -43.11
CA GLU A 82 13.51 13.35 -41.68
C GLU A 82 12.57 14.26 -40.87
N PRO A 83 12.05 13.78 -39.73
CA PRO A 83 11.14 14.57 -38.91
C PRO A 83 11.81 15.87 -38.47
N ASN A 84 11.12 16.99 -38.73
CA ASN A 84 11.55 18.32 -38.31
C ASN A 84 11.87 18.37 -36.79
N GLU A 85 12.84 19.17 -36.37
CA GLU A 85 13.22 19.38 -34.97
C GLU A 85 12.04 19.75 -34.07
N ALA A 86 11.10 20.56 -34.57
CA ALA A 86 9.88 20.90 -33.86
C ALA A 86 9.02 19.66 -33.53
N PHE A 87 8.95 18.71 -34.48
CA PHE A 87 8.24 17.44 -34.28
C PHE A 87 8.96 16.53 -33.29
N ARG A 88 10.29 16.44 -33.38
CA ARG A 88 11.11 15.69 -32.42
C ARG A 88 10.96 16.24 -31.00
N SER A 89 10.99 17.56 -30.86
CA SER A 89 10.77 18.25 -29.59
C SER A 89 9.37 18.00 -29.03
N ALA A 90 8.34 17.99 -29.88
CA ALA A 90 6.97 17.67 -29.46
C ALA A 90 6.85 16.22 -28.95
N LEU A 91 7.55 15.27 -29.57
CA LEU A 91 7.61 13.89 -29.09
C LEU A 91 8.26 13.82 -27.71
N ASP A 92 9.36 14.52 -27.48
CA ASP A 92 10.02 14.56 -26.18
C ASP A 92 9.11 15.13 -25.08
N TRP A 93 8.38 16.21 -25.38
CA TRP A 93 7.37 16.76 -24.46
C TRP A 93 6.25 15.76 -24.18
N SER A 94 5.78 15.05 -25.19
CA SER A 94 4.74 14.03 -25.03
C SER A 94 5.23 12.86 -24.14
N ALA A 95 6.48 12.45 -24.30
CA ALA A 95 7.09 11.41 -23.48
C ALA A 95 7.24 11.84 -22.02
N ARG A 96 7.70 13.08 -21.78
CA ARG A 96 7.80 13.66 -20.44
C ARG A 96 6.43 13.80 -19.77
N ALA A 97 5.41 14.23 -20.52
CA ALA A 97 4.05 14.33 -20.01
C ALA A 97 3.48 12.95 -19.61
N ALA A 98 3.76 11.91 -20.41
CA ALA A 98 3.36 10.56 -20.09
C ALA A 98 4.05 10.04 -18.81
N GLN A 99 5.34 10.33 -18.64
CA GLN A 99 6.09 9.99 -17.41
C GLN A 99 5.51 10.71 -16.19
N ALA A 100 5.26 12.02 -16.28
CA ALA A 100 4.67 12.80 -15.19
C ALA A 100 3.28 12.25 -14.77
N LEU A 101 2.46 11.82 -15.74
CA LEU A 101 1.18 11.17 -15.43
C LEU A 101 1.35 9.82 -14.72
N GLN A 102 2.38 9.04 -15.06
CA GLN A 102 2.67 7.79 -14.37
C GLN A 102 3.12 8.05 -12.92
N GLU A 103 3.97 9.06 -12.69
CA GLU A 103 4.41 9.46 -11.35
C GLU A 103 3.23 9.91 -10.47
N VAL A 104 2.32 10.72 -11.02
CA VAL A 104 1.11 11.13 -10.29
C VAL A 104 0.26 9.92 -9.92
N ARG A 105 0.07 8.96 -10.83
CA ARG A 105 -0.66 7.72 -10.54
C ARG A 105 0.03 6.88 -9.47
N ALA A 106 1.36 6.79 -9.48
CA ALA A 106 2.12 6.09 -8.46
C ALA A 106 1.93 6.73 -7.07
N ARG A 107 2.07 8.06 -6.97
CA ARG A 107 1.82 8.78 -5.70
C ARG A 107 0.38 8.63 -5.21
N GLN A 108 -0.60 8.60 -6.12
CA GLN A 108 -1.99 8.35 -5.74
C GLN A 108 -2.20 6.94 -5.15
N LEU A 109 -1.47 5.93 -5.65
CA LEU A 109 -1.51 4.59 -5.09
C LEU A 109 -0.87 4.57 -3.69
N GLU A 110 0.31 5.17 -3.54
CA GLU A 110 0.98 5.28 -2.24
C GLU A 110 0.11 5.99 -1.19
N LEU A 111 -0.58 7.07 -1.58
CA LEU A 111 -1.51 7.78 -0.70
C LEU A 111 -2.70 6.90 -0.31
N LYS A 112 -3.28 6.14 -1.25
CA LYS A 112 -4.37 5.22 -0.95
C LYS A 112 -3.95 4.15 0.05
N ASP A 113 -2.76 3.58 -0.13
CA ASP A 113 -2.20 2.57 0.77
C ASP A 113 -1.90 3.16 2.15
N GLY A 114 -1.38 4.40 2.19
CA GLY A 114 -1.17 5.16 3.41
C GLY A 114 -2.48 5.42 4.18
N PHE A 115 -3.54 5.85 3.48
CA PHE A 115 -4.85 6.06 4.08
C PHE A 115 -5.48 4.76 4.57
N ALA A 116 -5.34 3.65 3.84
CA ALA A 116 -5.79 2.34 4.29
C ALA A 116 -5.06 1.91 5.58
N THR A 117 -3.76 2.16 5.66
CA THR A 117 -2.96 1.86 6.85
C THR A 117 -3.40 2.69 8.05
N LEU A 118 -3.63 4.00 7.85
CA LEU A 118 -4.16 4.89 8.89
C LEU A 118 -5.55 4.47 9.35
N ALA A 119 -6.44 4.11 8.42
CA ALA A 119 -7.79 3.63 8.75
C ALA A 119 -7.74 2.34 9.58
N MET A 120 -6.86 1.39 9.25
CA MET A 120 -6.67 0.18 10.04
C MET A 120 -6.11 0.49 11.44
N ALA A 121 -5.14 1.40 11.54
CA ALA A 121 -4.59 1.81 12.84
C ALA A 121 -5.65 2.47 13.72
N GLU A 122 -6.47 3.35 13.15
CA GLU A 122 -7.55 4.01 13.87
C GLU A 122 -8.66 3.03 14.26
N SER A 123 -9.03 2.09 13.39
CA SER A 123 -9.96 1.00 13.74
C SER A 123 -9.45 0.20 14.94
N ARG A 124 -8.18 -0.21 14.92
CA ARG A 124 -7.56 -0.94 16.04
C ARG A 124 -7.54 -0.12 17.32
N ARG A 125 -7.30 1.20 17.22
CA ARG A 125 -7.38 2.10 18.37
C ARG A 125 -8.80 2.14 18.93
N GLN A 126 -9.81 2.25 18.09
CA GLN A 126 -11.21 2.26 18.51
C GLN A 126 -11.62 0.92 19.14
N GLU A 127 -11.19 -0.20 18.58
CA GLU A 127 -11.39 -1.53 19.18
C GLU A 127 -10.73 -1.63 20.57
N ALA A 128 -9.51 -1.10 20.72
CA ALA A 128 -8.84 -1.07 22.02
C ALA A 128 -9.60 -0.20 23.04
N LEU A 129 -10.14 0.95 22.61
CA LEU A 129 -10.98 1.80 23.45
C LEU A 129 -12.28 1.08 23.83
N ALA A 130 -12.94 0.39 22.89
CA ALA A 130 -14.16 -0.37 23.12
C ALA A 130 -13.93 -1.59 24.04
N ALA A 131 -12.75 -2.23 23.95
CA ALA A 131 -12.32 -3.30 24.85
C ALA A 131 -11.97 -2.80 26.26
N GLY A 132 -12.11 -1.50 26.54
CA GLY A 132 -11.83 -0.91 27.85
C GLY A 132 -10.33 -0.69 28.12
N ASN A 133 -9.46 -0.82 27.11
CA ASN A 133 -8.03 -0.50 27.21
C ASN A 133 -7.77 1.01 27.17
N VAL A 134 -8.62 1.80 27.85
CA VAL A 134 -8.40 3.21 28.10
C VAL A 134 -7.35 3.34 29.20
N VAL A 135 -6.09 3.11 28.84
CA VAL A 135 -4.96 3.28 29.77
C VAL A 135 -4.81 4.77 30.06
N GLY A 136 -5.42 5.23 31.14
CA GLY A 136 -5.17 6.54 31.75
C GLY A 136 -6.40 7.42 31.98
N GLU A 137 -7.39 7.38 31.10
CA GLU A 137 -8.53 8.31 31.18
C GLU A 137 -9.50 7.98 32.32
N GLY A 138 -9.74 6.69 32.58
CA GLY A 138 -10.57 6.24 33.71
C GLY A 138 -9.97 6.65 35.07
N LYS A 139 -8.67 6.43 35.28
CA LYS A 139 -7.96 6.79 36.51
C LYS A 139 -7.92 8.30 36.75
N MET A 140 -7.80 9.10 35.69
CA MET A 140 -7.85 10.56 35.78
C MET A 140 -9.27 11.05 36.13
N ARG A 141 -10.32 10.49 35.51
CA ARG A 141 -11.71 10.84 35.83
C ARG A 141 -12.09 10.42 37.24
N GLU A 142 -11.60 9.27 37.71
CA GLU A 142 -11.85 8.77 39.06
C GLU A 142 -11.17 9.64 40.12
N GLY A 143 -9.93 10.08 39.87
CA GLY A 143 -9.23 11.03 40.76
C GLY A 143 -9.89 12.41 40.82
N VAL A 144 -10.36 12.92 39.67
CA VAL A 144 -11.12 14.19 39.62
C VAL A 144 -12.48 14.06 40.30
N ALA A 145 -13.20 12.96 40.10
CA ALA A 145 -14.46 12.70 40.77
C ALA A 145 -14.29 12.60 42.28
N GLN A 146 -13.24 11.92 42.76
CA GLN A 146 -12.91 11.84 44.18
C GLN A 146 -12.60 13.22 44.77
N GLN A 147 -11.84 14.06 44.07
CA GLN A 147 -11.56 15.44 44.48
C GLN A 147 -12.84 16.28 44.56
N LEU A 148 -13.73 16.17 43.58
CA LEU A 148 -15.01 16.89 43.56
C LEU A 148 -15.95 16.42 44.68
N VAL A 149 -16.00 15.11 44.96
CA VAL A 149 -16.79 14.55 46.06
C VAL A 149 -16.23 14.98 47.42
N LEU A 150 -14.92 14.99 47.60
CA LEU A 150 -14.28 15.49 48.82
C LEU A 150 -14.54 16.98 49.03
N ALA A 151 -14.36 17.79 47.98
CA ALA A 151 -14.63 19.23 48.01
C ALA A 151 -16.10 19.54 48.31
N ALA A 152 -17.05 18.80 47.70
CA ALA A 152 -18.47 18.95 47.97
C ALA A 152 -18.87 18.54 49.41
N ALA A 153 -18.13 17.59 50.00
CA ALA A 153 -18.27 17.23 51.41
C ALA A 153 -17.55 18.22 52.37
N GLY A 154 -16.96 19.30 51.85
CA GLY A 154 -16.19 20.28 52.63
C GLY A 154 -14.84 19.76 53.14
N LEU A 155 -14.40 18.60 52.64
CA LEU A 155 -13.10 18.02 52.92
C LEU A 155 -12.15 18.45 51.81
N ASP A 156 -11.48 19.58 51.99
CA ASP A 156 -10.44 19.97 51.06
C ASP A 156 -9.33 18.90 51.08
N VAL A 157 -8.89 18.45 49.91
CA VAL A 157 -7.76 17.53 49.80
C VAL A 157 -6.53 18.30 50.27
N ILE A 158 -6.26 18.24 51.57
CA ILE A 158 -4.93 18.42 52.12
C ILE A 158 -4.13 17.28 51.49
N GLY A 159 -3.60 17.51 50.29
CA GLY A 159 -2.65 16.61 49.66
C GLY A 159 -1.62 16.25 50.73
N GLU A 160 -1.35 14.95 50.88
CA GLU A 160 -0.48 14.35 51.90
C GLU A 160 0.80 15.18 52.11
N LYS A 161 0.70 16.19 52.97
CA LYS A 161 1.79 17.09 53.30
C LYS A 161 2.20 16.70 54.70
N SER A 162 3.28 15.92 54.78
CA SER A 162 4.41 16.11 55.71
C SER A 162 4.17 16.23 57.23
N TRP A 163 2.95 16.12 57.76
CA TRP A 163 2.68 16.29 59.20
C TRP A 163 2.64 14.97 60.00
N THR A 164 2.55 13.81 59.31
CA THR A 164 2.56 12.48 59.96
C THR A 164 3.91 11.76 59.83
N ALA A 165 4.85 12.29 59.05
CA ALA A 165 6.23 11.80 59.04
C ALA A 165 6.95 12.37 60.27
N VAL A 166 6.73 11.76 61.43
CA VAL A 166 7.67 11.89 62.54
C VAL A 166 8.96 11.23 62.05
N ASP A 167 9.92 12.03 61.62
CA ASP A 167 11.25 11.55 61.32
C ASP A 167 11.85 10.97 62.60
N ASP A 168 11.72 9.65 62.76
CA ASP A 168 12.43 8.92 63.82
C ASP A 168 13.90 9.33 63.76
N THR A 169 14.38 9.94 64.85
CA THR A 169 15.79 10.31 64.97
C THR A 169 16.67 9.07 64.66
N PRO A 170 17.85 9.24 64.07
CA PRO A 170 18.70 8.11 63.68
C PRO A 170 18.97 7.12 64.84
N LEU A 171 18.95 7.62 66.09
CA LEU A 171 19.07 6.82 67.30
C LEU A 171 17.85 5.93 67.58
N GLN A 172 16.63 6.40 67.31
CA GLN A 172 15.40 5.61 67.44
C GLN A 172 15.36 4.48 66.42
N ARG A 173 15.71 4.77 65.15
CA ARG A 173 15.82 3.76 64.07
C ARG A 173 16.82 2.65 64.42
N SER A 174 17.96 3.02 65.02
CA SER A 174 18.97 2.06 65.49
C SER A 174 18.45 1.17 66.63
N ARG A 175 17.75 1.75 67.60
CA ARG A 175 17.18 1.02 68.75
C ARG A 175 16.09 0.03 68.34
N THR A 176 15.18 0.44 67.45
CA THR A 176 14.10 -0.43 66.95
C THR A 176 14.67 -1.58 66.13
N ARG A 177 15.63 -1.31 65.23
CA ARG A 177 16.36 -2.33 64.47
C ARG A 177 17.07 -3.33 65.39
N ARG A 178 17.83 -2.86 66.39
CA ARG A 178 18.54 -3.74 67.33
C ARG A 178 17.58 -4.62 68.13
N ARG A 179 16.43 -4.10 68.55
CA ARG A 179 15.39 -4.88 69.25
C ARG A 179 14.78 -5.94 68.34
N PHE A 180 14.52 -5.61 67.07
CA PHE A 180 14.03 -6.56 66.08
C PHE A 180 15.05 -7.67 65.82
N GLU A 181 16.30 -7.32 65.53
CA GLU A 181 17.37 -8.30 65.33
C GLU A 181 17.58 -9.20 66.56
N LYS A 182 17.47 -8.67 67.78
CA LYS A 182 17.52 -9.48 69.01
C LYS A 182 16.36 -10.48 69.08
N ARG A 183 15.14 -10.07 68.72
CA ARG A 183 13.98 -10.97 68.66
C ARG A 183 14.20 -12.07 67.62
N VAL A 184 14.69 -11.73 66.43
CA VAL A 184 15.01 -12.68 65.37
C VAL A 184 16.10 -13.67 65.81
N ARG A 185 17.20 -13.20 66.42
CA ARG A 185 18.25 -14.08 66.95
C ARG A 185 17.71 -15.02 68.04
N LYS A 186 16.85 -14.52 68.93
CA LYS A 186 16.23 -15.35 69.98
C LYS A 186 15.28 -16.40 69.39
N ALA A 187 14.51 -16.05 68.36
CA ALA A 187 13.65 -17.01 67.65
C ALA A 187 14.47 -18.10 66.98
N LYS A 188 15.51 -17.73 66.21
CA LYS A 188 16.43 -18.69 65.57
C LYS A 188 17.17 -19.59 66.57
N ALA A 189 17.51 -19.07 67.75
CA ALA A 189 18.15 -19.85 68.80
C ALA A 189 17.18 -20.81 69.51
N LYS A 190 15.88 -20.49 69.55
CA LYS A 190 14.85 -21.43 70.01
C LYS A 190 14.63 -22.56 68.99
N GLU A 191 14.51 -22.20 67.71
CA GLU A 191 14.35 -23.15 66.60
C GLU A 191 15.49 -24.17 66.50
N LYS A 192 16.71 -23.81 66.92
CA LYS A 192 17.87 -24.74 66.95
C LYS A 192 17.95 -25.62 68.21
N ARG A 193 17.08 -25.38 69.21
CA ARG A 193 17.03 -26.17 70.45
C ARG A 193 15.87 -27.16 70.47
N GLU A 194 14.94 -27.02 69.54
CA GLU A 194 13.98 -28.05 69.13
C GLU A 194 14.64 -28.96 68.09
#